data_AF-A0A4Z0JQJ7-F1
#
_entry.id   AF-A0A4Z0JQJ7-F1
#
_cell.length_a   1.000
_cell.length_b   1.000
_cell.length_c   1.000
_cell.angle_alpha   90.00
_cell.angle_beta   90.00
_cell.angle_gamma   90.00
#
_symmetry.space_group_name_H-M   'P 1'
#
loop_
_entity.id
_entity.type
_entity.pdbx_description
1 polymer ?
#
loop_
_entity_poly.entity_id
_entity_poly.type
_entity_poly.pdbx_seq_one_letter_code
_entity_poly.pdbx_strand_id
1 'polypeptide(L)'
;MNNEIKFIMSELEVIYGFYQDKFSLERIKKYILSMPDKSRIVEVEEGMVPMYDHNLTLPIGKFNDETDSVSLLLVTHTMVQTRDTKIIANDSHRVADLVNRLVELLSPKK
;
A
#
# COMPACT_ATOMS: atom_id res chain seq x y z
N MET A 1 13.69 16.08 -5.72
CA MET A 1 12.56 15.22 -5.28
C MET A 1 11.31 16.08 -5.28
N ASN A 2 10.30 15.72 -6.08
CA ASN A 2 9.03 16.47 -6.20
C ASN A 2 8.38 16.64 -4.80
N ASN A 3 7.85 17.83 -4.49
CA ASN A 3 7.19 18.11 -3.21
C ASN A 3 6.04 17.13 -2.94
N GLU A 4 5.37 16.71 -4.01
CA GLU A 4 4.30 15.72 -3.97
C GLU A 4 4.80 14.34 -3.53
N ILE A 5 5.95 13.88 -4.05
CA ILE A 5 6.56 12.61 -3.62
C ILE A 5 6.90 12.65 -2.13
N LYS A 6 7.46 13.77 -1.64
CA LYS A 6 7.76 13.93 -0.21
C LYS A 6 6.50 13.86 0.65
N PHE A 7 5.44 14.54 0.23
CA PHE A 7 4.14 14.51 0.91
C PHE A 7 3.60 13.08 0.98
N ILE A 8 3.52 12.39 -0.16
CA ILE A 8 3.04 11.01 -0.24
C ILE A 8 3.83 10.09 0.70
N MET A 9 5.16 10.17 0.68
CA MET A 9 6.01 9.33 1.53
C MET A 9 5.79 9.61 3.03
N SER A 10 5.62 10.87 3.42
CA SER A 10 5.31 11.25 4.81
C SER A 10 3.97 10.69 5.27
N GLU A 11 2.96 10.74 4.40
CA GLU A 11 1.62 10.23 4.70
C GLU A 11 1.60 8.71 4.85
N LEU A 12 2.30 8.00 3.96
CA LEU A 12 2.51 6.57 4.10
C LEU A 12 3.24 6.26 5.41
N GLU A 13 4.30 7.00 5.77
CA GLU A 13 5.01 6.81 7.04
C GLU A 13 4.12 6.94 8.28
N VAL A 14 3.16 7.86 8.27
CA VAL A 14 2.16 7.99 9.35
C VAL A 14 1.25 6.76 9.43
N ILE A 15 0.69 6.33 8.29
CA ILE A 15 -0.21 5.17 8.26
C ILE A 15 0.56 3.90 8.67
N TYR A 16 1.68 3.58 8.02
CA TYR A 16 2.46 2.38 8.32
C TYR A 16 3.06 2.42 9.72
N GLY A 17 3.41 3.59 10.24
CA GLY A 17 3.83 3.76 11.63
C GLY A 17 2.73 3.35 12.61
N PHE A 18 1.48 3.69 12.32
CA PHE A 18 0.33 3.27 13.11
C PHE A 18 0.15 1.75 13.12
N TYR A 19 0.23 1.10 11.95
CA TYR A 19 0.13 -0.36 11.82
C TYR A 19 1.39 -1.11 12.28
N GLN A 20 2.44 -0.39 12.68
CA GLN A 20 3.77 -0.93 12.97
C GLN A 20 4.34 -1.75 11.79
N ASP A 21 3.85 -1.51 10.59
CA ASP A 21 4.15 -2.28 9.38
C ASP A 21 5.26 -1.62 8.58
N LYS A 22 6.46 -1.64 9.17
CA LYS A 22 7.67 -1.12 8.52
C LYS A 22 8.04 -1.95 7.29
N PHE A 23 7.69 -3.24 7.27
CA PHE A 23 8.05 -4.14 6.19
C PHE A 23 7.34 -3.76 4.90
N SER A 24 6.02 -3.56 4.92
CA SER A 24 5.28 -3.18 3.72
C SER A 24 5.65 -1.77 3.24
N LEU A 25 5.93 -0.83 4.15
CA LEU A 25 6.45 0.48 3.76
C LEU A 25 7.78 0.39 2.99
N GLU A 26 8.74 -0.37 3.50
CA GLU A 26 10.03 -0.58 2.82
C GLU A 26 9.85 -1.32 1.48
N ARG A 27 8.90 -2.25 1.43
CA ARG A 27 8.54 -2.99 0.24
C ARG A 27 7.97 -2.05 -0.84
N ILE A 28 7.05 -1.16 -0.50
CA ILE A 28 6.50 -0.13 -1.40
C ILE A 28 7.62 0.80 -1.89
N LYS A 29 8.46 1.30 -0.98
CA LYS A 29 9.63 2.12 -1.33
C LYS A 29 10.49 1.40 -2.37
N LYS A 30 10.78 0.11 -2.18
CA LYS A 30 11.58 -0.68 -3.11
C LYS A 30 10.92 -0.90 -4.47
N TYR A 31 9.65 -1.29 -4.49
CA TYR A 31 8.91 -1.56 -5.73
C TYR A 31 8.62 -0.32 -6.56
N ILE A 32 8.63 0.86 -5.93
CA ILE A 32 8.24 2.10 -6.60
C ILE A 32 9.44 3.02 -6.87
N LEU A 33 10.41 3.12 -5.94
CA LEU A 33 11.49 4.11 -6.02
C LEU A 33 12.81 3.57 -6.56
N SER A 34 13.08 2.26 -6.49
CA SER A 34 14.47 1.77 -6.58
C SER A 34 14.70 0.49 -7.40
N MET A 35 13.92 0.17 -8.44
CA MET A 35 14.28 -0.97 -9.31
C MET A 35 14.51 -0.62 -10.79
N PRO A 36 15.60 -1.16 -11.39
CA PRO A 36 15.71 -1.37 -12.83
C PRO A 36 14.91 -2.62 -13.23
N ASP A 37 13.71 -2.38 -13.77
CA ASP A 37 13.05 -3.15 -14.84
C ASP A 37 12.47 -4.57 -14.64
N LYS A 38 12.39 -5.17 -13.44
CA LYS A 38 11.79 -6.54 -13.35
C LYS A 38 10.39 -6.65 -12.74
N SER A 39 10.16 -6.09 -11.56
CA SER A 39 8.84 -6.15 -10.90
C SER A 39 8.55 -4.81 -10.23
N ARG A 40 7.47 -4.14 -10.65
CA ARG A 40 7.02 -2.88 -10.07
C ARG A 40 5.51 -2.89 -9.89
N ILE A 41 5.06 -2.19 -8.86
CA ILE A 41 3.64 -1.92 -8.66
C ILE A 41 3.18 -1.00 -9.80
N VAL A 42 2.14 -1.42 -10.53
CA VAL A 42 1.54 -0.63 -11.61
C VAL A 42 0.18 -0.06 -11.24
N GLU A 43 -0.48 -0.67 -10.27
CA GLU A 43 -1.80 -0.29 -9.80
C GLU A 43 -2.00 -0.87 -8.40
N VAL A 44 -2.75 -0.16 -7.58
CA VAL A 44 -3.24 -0.64 -6.29
C VAL A 44 -4.75 -0.50 -6.27
N GLU A 45 -5.43 -1.60 -5.95
CA GLU A 45 -6.89 -1.63 -5.80
C GLU A 45 -7.25 -2.05 -4.38
N GLU A 46 -8.47 -1.77 -3.96
CA GLU A 46 -9.00 -2.32 -2.72
C GLU A 46 -9.53 -3.73 -2.94
N GLY A 47 -9.15 -4.66 -2.07
CA GLY A 47 -9.59 -6.04 -2.11
C GLY A 47 -10.12 -6.51 -0.76
N MET A 48 -11.16 -7.32 -0.78
CA MET A 48 -11.68 -8.01 0.40
C MET A 48 -10.81 -9.23 0.69
N VAL A 49 -10.11 -9.20 1.82
CA VAL A 49 -9.22 -10.28 2.26
C VAL A 49 -9.80 -10.92 3.53
N PRO A 50 -10.06 -12.24 3.54
CA PRO A 50 -10.45 -12.94 4.74
C PRO A 50 -9.26 -13.00 5.70
N MET A 51 -9.43 -12.41 6.87
CA MET A 51 -8.42 -12.27 7.91
C MET A 51 -9.04 -12.65 9.24
N TYR A 52 -8.68 -13.84 9.73
CA TYR A 52 -9.27 -14.42 10.93
C TYR A 52 -10.81 -14.56 10.76
N ASP A 53 -11.59 -14.08 11.73
CA ASP A 53 -13.06 -14.12 11.68
C ASP A 53 -13.66 -12.88 10.99
N HIS A 54 -12.85 -12.11 10.26
CA HIS A 54 -13.27 -10.85 9.62
C HIS A 54 -12.90 -10.82 8.14
N ASN A 55 -13.73 -10.17 7.33
CA ASN A 55 -13.34 -9.76 5.98
C ASN A 55 -12.90 -8.30 6.04
N LEU A 56 -11.65 -8.05 5.64
CA LEU A 56 -11.07 -6.71 5.68
C LEU A 56 -10.85 -6.19 4.26
N THR A 57 -11.20 -4.93 4.03
CA THR A 57 -10.75 -4.20 2.85
C THR A 57 -9.29 -3.84 3.05
N LEU A 58 -8.41 -4.31 2.16
CA LEU A 58 -6.97 -4.07 2.18
C LEU A 58 -6.49 -3.54 0.82
N PRO A 59 -5.39 -2.76 0.77
CA PRO A 59 -4.81 -2.28 -0.49
C PRO A 59 -4.01 -3.40 -1.13
N ILE A 60 -4.38 -3.80 -2.35
CA ILE A 60 -3.81 -4.90 -3.12
C ILE A 60 -3.00 -4.34 -4.27
N GLY A 61 -1.68 -4.56 -4.24
CA GLY A 61 -0.78 -4.15 -5.32
C GLY A 61 -0.78 -5.17 -6.46
N LYS A 62 -0.95 -4.68 -7.69
CA LYS A 62 -0.74 -5.40 -8.94
C LYS A 62 0.63 -5.07 -9.52
N PHE A 63 1.29 -6.08 -10.08
CA PHE A 63 2.65 -5.97 -10.61
C PHE A 63 2.68 -6.10 -12.13
N ASN A 64 3.64 -5.45 -12.77
CA ASN A 64 3.83 -5.50 -14.23
C ASN A 64 4.31 -6.86 -14.76
N ASP A 65 4.83 -7.72 -13.91
CA ASP A 65 5.42 -9.02 -14.24
C ASP A 65 4.43 -10.17 -14.03
N GLU A 66 3.14 -9.87 -13.89
CA GLU A 66 2.07 -10.83 -13.66
C GLU A 66 2.27 -11.69 -12.39
N THR A 67 3.14 -11.25 -11.47
CA THR A 67 3.23 -11.88 -10.15
C THR A 67 1.94 -11.70 -9.37
N ASP A 68 1.68 -12.66 -8.47
CA ASP A 68 0.47 -12.67 -7.66
C ASP A 68 0.29 -11.32 -6.95
N SER A 69 -0.95 -10.84 -6.96
CA SER A 69 -1.32 -9.61 -6.28
C SER A 69 -1.14 -9.76 -4.77
N VAL A 70 -0.63 -8.73 -4.10
CA VAL A 70 -0.31 -8.80 -2.68
C VAL A 70 -0.94 -7.66 -1.89
N SER A 71 -1.36 -7.96 -0.66
CA SER A 71 -1.68 -6.88 0.28
C SER A 71 -0.44 -6.03 0.55
N LEU A 72 -0.63 -4.72 0.49
CA LEU A 72 0.34 -3.70 0.81
C LEU A 72 0.18 -3.18 2.24
N LEU A 73 -0.75 -3.71 3.01
CA LEU A 73 -0.93 -3.39 4.43
C LEU A 73 -1.03 -4.68 5.25
N LEU A 74 -0.15 -4.83 6.22
CA LEU A 74 -0.21 -5.91 7.19
C LEU A 74 -1.04 -5.47 8.39
N VAL A 75 -2.12 -6.21 8.65
CA VAL A 75 -2.97 -6.00 9.83
C VAL A 75 -2.83 -7.20 10.75
N THR A 76 -2.60 -6.96 12.04
CA THR A 76 -2.43 -8.04 13.03
C THR A 76 -3.76 -8.44 13.64
N HIS A 77 -3.87 -9.68 14.14
CA HIS A 77 -5.06 -10.16 14.88
C HIS A 77 -5.55 -9.17 15.95
N THR A 78 -4.62 -8.65 16.78
CA THR A 78 -4.95 -7.68 17.83
C THR A 78 -5.55 -6.39 17.27
N MET A 79 -5.06 -5.91 16.12
CA MET A 79 -5.61 -4.71 15.47
C MET A 79 -7.02 -4.95 14.94
N VAL A 80 -7.27 -6.11 14.34
CA VAL A 80 -8.61 -6.46 13.83
C VAL A 80 -9.63 -6.54 14.96
N GLN A 81 -9.25 -7.04 16.13
CA GLN A 81 -10.16 -7.16 17.28
C GLN A 81 -10.43 -5.84 18.01
N THR A 82 -9.48 -4.91 17.96
CA THR A 82 -9.55 -3.67 18.76
C THR A 82 -9.95 -2.45 17.96
N ARG A 83 -9.92 -2.51 16.62
CA ARG A 83 -10.31 -1.42 15.74
C ARG A 83 -11.57 -1.70 14.98
N ASP A 84 -12.29 -0.62 14.68
CA ASP A 84 -13.37 -0.67 13.71
C ASP A 84 -12.80 -0.99 12.32
N THR A 85 -13.31 -2.05 11.71
CA THR A 85 -13.03 -2.45 10.32
C THR A 85 -13.20 -1.30 9.32
N LYS A 86 -14.07 -0.32 9.59
CA LYS A 86 -14.22 0.89 8.77
C LYS A 86 -12.97 1.77 8.78
N ILE A 87 -12.26 1.85 9.90
CA ILE A 87 -11.01 2.61 10.00
C ILE A 87 -9.94 1.91 9.15
N ILE A 88 -9.85 0.58 9.23
CA ILE A 88 -8.92 -0.22 8.42
C ILE A 88 -9.22 -0.05 6.93
N ALA A 89 -10.51 -0.07 6.54
CA ALA A 89 -10.92 0.16 5.16
C ALA A 89 -10.53 1.57 4.67
N ASN A 90 -10.77 2.60 5.49
CA ASN A 90 -10.42 3.98 5.13
C ASN A 90 -8.91 4.20 5.01
N ASP A 91 -8.11 3.60 5.91
CA ASP A 91 -6.64 3.64 5.80
C ASP A 91 -6.16 2.87 4.55
N SER A 92 -6.82 1.76 4.22
CA SER A 92 -6.52 0.96 3.02
C SER A 92 -6.81 1.72 1.73
N HIS A 93 -7.96 2.39 1.65
CA HIS A 93 -8.30 3.29 0.55
C HIS A 93 -7.23 4.39 0.38
N ARG A 94 -6.84 5.03 1.50
CA ARG A 94 -5.82 6.07 1.48
C ARG A 94 -4.45 5.56 1.02
N VAL A 95 -4.06 4.36 1.43
CA VAL A 95 -2.82 3.72 0.94
C VAL A 95 -2.90 3.49 -0.58
N ALA A 96 -4.01 2.95 -1.08
CA ALA A 96 -4.20 2.72 -2.51
C ALA A 96 -4.06 4.03 -3.31
N ASP A 97 -4.74 5.10 -2.90
CA ASP A 97 -4.67 6.42 -3.51
C ASP A 97 -3.25 7.00 -3.53
N LEU A 98 -2.58 6.97 -2.37
CA LEU A 98 -1.22 7.51 -2.23
C LEU A 98 -0.23 6.74 -3.11
N VAL A 99 -0.33 5.42 -3.14
CA VAL A 99 0.56 4.57 -3.94
C VAL A 99 0.28 4.76 -5.44
N ASN A 100 -0.98 4.81 -5.87
CA ASN A 100 -1.33 5.07 -7.28
C ASN A 100 -0.81 6.43 -7.75
N ARG A 101 -0.97 7.50 -6.95
CA ARG A 101 -0.38 8.81 -7.24
C ARG A 101 1.14 8.73 -7.36
N LEU A 102 1.79 7.94 -6.51
CA LEU A 102 3.24 7.75 -6.58
C LEU A 102 3.66 7.04 -7.87
N VAL A 103 2.92 6.01 -8.28
CA VAL A 103 3.12 5.29 -9.55
C VAL A 103 2.96 6.23 -10.74
N GLU A 104 1.94 7.08 -10.75
CA GLU A 104 1.72 8.06 -11.82
C GLU A 104 2.86 9.10 -11.93
N LEU A 105 3.34 9.60 -10.79
CA LEU A 105 4.40 10.61 -10.74
C LEU A 105 5.76 10.09 -11.20
N LEU A 106 6.00 8.78 -11.03
CA LEU A 106 7.28 8.13 -11.34
C LEU A 106 7.25 7.37 -12.66
N SER A 107 6.06 7.10 -13.20
CA SER A 107 5.92 6.53 -14.53
C SER A 107 6.39 7.55 -15.58
N PRO A 108 7.19 7.14 -16.58
CA PRO A 108 7.60 8.05 -17.65
C PRO A 108 6.36 8.59 -18.35
N LYS A 109 6.21 9.92 -18.37
CA LYS A 109 5.19 10.57 -19.19
C LYS A 109 5.50 10.22 -20.65
N LYS A 110 4.57 9.54 -21.32
CA LYS A 110 4.63 9.30 -22.77
C LYS A 110 4.80 10.60 -23.53
#